data_AF-A0A938U633-F1
#
_entry.id   AF-A0A938U633-F1
#
_cell.length_a   1.000
_cell.length_b   1.000
_cell.length_c   1.000
_cell.angle_alpha   90.00
_cell.angle_beta   90.00
_cell.angle_gamma   90.00
#
_symmetry.space_group_name_H-M   'P 1'
#
loop_
_entity.id
_entity.type
_entity.pdbx_description
1 polymer ?
#
loop_
_entity_poly.entity_id
_entity_poly.type
_entity_poly.pdbx_seq_one_letter_code
_entity_poly.pdbx_strand_id
1 'polypeptide(L)'
;MGPVLIVYLPGRAVLPEDFCPQHYSPTLARLASHLHVVIARPGVYELDEAWQDLRRLGHAPIYLLVSDPAAGAFQPQHPLVRLDWVQRVSAAQFDGAAWAGGLQ
;
A
#
# COMPACT_ATOMS: atom_id res chain seq x y z
N MET A 1 9.56 -6.64 15.63
CA MET A 1 8.41 -5.75 15.34
C MET A 1 7.37 -6.52 14.53
N GLY A 2 6.10 -6.09 14.56
CA GLY A 2 4.98 -6.79 13.94
C GLY A 2 4.69 -6.39 12.48
N PRO A 3 3.68 -7.01 11.84
CA PRO A 3 3.26 -6.68 10.49
C PRO A 3 2.68 -5.26 10.41
N VAL A 4 2.84 -4.64 9.24
CA VAL A 4 2.34 -3.30 8.97
C VAL A 4 1.53 -3.32 7.68
N LEU A 5 0.43 -2.58 7.66
CA LEU A 5 -0.30 -2.21 6.46
C LEU A 5 -0.05 -0.74 6.15
N ILE A 6 0.51 -0.45 4.99
CA ILE A 6 0.51 0.87 4.41
C ILE A 6 -0.78 1.03 3.60
N VAL A 7 -1.56 2.06 3.92
CA VAL A 7 -2.69 2.52 3.11
C VAL A 7 -2.19 3.71 2.29
N TYR A 8 -2.06 3.52 0.98
CA TYR A 8 -1.64 4.56 0.07
C TYR A 8 -2.85 5.25 -0.56
N LEU A 9 -2.95 6.56 -0.34
CA LEU A 9 -4.04 7.42 -0.78
C LEU A 9 -3.55 8.41 -1.84
N PRO A 10 -3.42 7.99 -3.11
CA PRO A 10 -3.09 8.92 -4.18
C PRO A 10 -4.27 9.88 -4.41
N GLY A 11 -3.99 11.09 -4.89
CA GLY A 11 -5.03 12.05 -5.25
C GLY A 11 -5.84 12.55 -4.05
N ARG A 12 -7.18 12.47 -4.17
CA ARG A 12 -8.13 13.07 -3.20
C ARG A 12 -8.75 12.06 -2.24
N ALA A 13 -8.37 10.79 -2.33
CA ALA A 13 -8.96 9.74 -1.49
C ALA A 13 -8.72 10.04 0.01
N VAL A 14 -9.78 9.91 0.78
CA VAL A 14 -9.77 10.04 2.24
C VAL A 14 -10.09 8.68 2.84
N LEU A 15 -9.30 8.28 3.84
CA LEU A 15 -9.58 7.10 4.63
C LEU A 15 -10.78 7.39 5.54
N PRO A 16 -11.83 6.55 5.54
CA PRO A 16 -12.96 6.77 6.42
C PRO A 16 -12.57 6.53 7.88
N GLU A 17 -13.25 7.20 8.81
CA GLU A 17 -12.96 7.13 10.25
C GLU A 17 -13.14 5.72 10.83
N ASP A 18 -14.06 4.94 10.25
CA ASP A 18 -14.35 3.55 10.60
C ASP A 18 -13.54 2.53 9.79
N PHE A 19 -12.45 2.97 9.15
CA PHE A 19 -11.61 2.10 8.35
C PHE A 19 -11.16 0.87 9.13
N CYS A 20 -11.51 -0.30 8.60
CA CYS A 20 -11.23 -1.58 9.22
C CYS A 20 -10.46 -2.50 8.25
N PRO A 21 -9.14 -2.69 8.42
CA PRO A 21 -8.31 -3.50 7.53
C PRO A 21 -8.88 -4.89 7.24
N GLN A 22 -9.52 -5.51 8.22
CA GLN A 22 -10.10 -6.85 8.14
C GLN A 22 -11.19 -7.01 7.07
N HIS A 23 -11.84 -5.93 6.64
CA HIS A 23 -12.89 -5.97 5.62
C HIS A 23 -12.32 -6.08 4.20
N TYR A 24 -11.03 -5.80 4.00
CA TYR A 24 -10.43 -5.70 2.67
C TYR A 24 -9.64 -6.94 2.24
N SER A 25 -9.28 -7.81 3.18
CA SER A 25 -8.60 -9.08 2.85
C SER A 25 -8.67 -10.08 4.01
N PRO A 26 -8.86 -11.38 3.75
CA PRO A 26 -8.73 -12.43 4.76
C PRO A 26 -7.36 -12.42 5.46
N THR A 27 -6.29 -12.06 4.73
CA THR A 27 -4.94 -11.94 5.31
C THR A 27 -4.91 -10.87 6.39
N LEU A 28 -5.50 -9.70 6.14
CA LEU A 28 -5.56 -8.61 7.12
C LEU A 28 -6.47 -8.97 8.30
N ALA A 29 -7.58 -9.65 8.06
CA ALA A 29 -8.47 -10.12 9.12
C ALA A 29 -7.74 -11.02 10.13
N ARG A 30 -6.87 -11.92 9.67
CA ARG A 30 -6.07 -12.77 10.56
C ARG A 30 -5.02 -12.00 11.36
N LEU A 31 -4.52 -10.89 10.82
CA LEU A 31 -3.46 -10.09 11.44
C LEU A 31 -3.99 -8.94 12.29
N ALA A 32 -5.31 -8.69 12.27
CA ALA A 32 -5.94 -7.47 12.79
C ALA A 32 -5.55 -7.12 14.24
N SER A 33 -5.36 -8.12 15.10
CA SER A 33 -5.01 -7.92 16.52
C SER A 33 -3.60 -7.38 16.76
N HIS A 34 -2.72 -7.41 15.76
CA HIS A 34 -1.33 -6.97 15.89
C HIS A 34 -0.81 -6.26 14.61
N LEU A 35 -1.74 -5.78 13.77
CA LEU A 35 -1.45 -5.06 12.55
C LEU A 35 -1.32 -3.57 12.86
N HIS A 36 -0.15 -3.00 12.54
CA HIS A 36 0.03 -1.55 12.56
C HIS A 36 -0.44 -0.97 11.23
N VAL A 37 -1.13 0.18 11.25
CA VAL A 37 -1.58 0.86 10.03
C VAL A 37 -0.83 2.17 9.90
N VAL A 38 -0.29 2.42 8.70
CA VAL A 38 0.37 3.68 8.32
C VAL A 38 -0.32 4.22 7.09
N ILE A 39 -0.57 5.53 7.07
CA ILE A 39 -1.16 6.21 5.92
C ILE A 39 -0.05 6.93 5.16
N ALA A 40 0.07 6.63 3.87
CA ALA A 40 0.99 7.31 2.97
C ALA A 40 0.20 8.14 1.95
N ARG A 41 0.65 9.36 1.69
CA ARG A 41 0.02 10.30 0.76
C ARG A 41 1.09 11.16 0.07
N PRO A 42 0.99 11.36 -1.26
CA PRO A 42 1.89 12.26 -1.99
C PRO A 42 1.93 13.66 -1.37
N GLY A 43 3.13 14.21 -1.22
CA GLY A 43 3.41 15.52 -0.64
C GLY A 43 3.26 15.63 0.88
N VAL A 44 2.97 14.53 1.59
CA VAL A 44 2.83 14.52 3.05
C VAL A 44 3.73 13.47 3.69
N TYR A 45 3.54 12.20 3.30
CA TYR A 45 4.41 11.10 3.69
C TYR A 45 4.46 10.12 2.52
N GLU A 46 5.55 10.19 1.76
CA GLU A 46 5.66 9.47 0.50
C GLU A 46 5.67 7.96 0.75
N LEU A 47 5.11 7.19 -0.19
CA LEU A 47 5.06 5.73 -0.06
C LEU A 47 6.45 5.11 0.12
N ASP A 48 7.45 5.64 -0.60
CA ASP A 48 8.83 5.17 -0.50
C ASP A 48 9.43 5.48 0.88
N GLU A 49 9.19 6.68 1.41
CA GLU A 49 9.64 7.07 2.75
C GLU A 49 9.01 6.15 3.81
N ALA A 50 7.69 5.94 3.75
CA ALA A 50 6.98 5.02 4.64
C ALA A 50 7.56 3.61 4.59
N TRP A 51 7.83 3.09 3.39
CA TRP A 51 8.39 1.76 3.24
C TRP A 51 9.80 1.66 3.82
N GLN A 52 10.69 2.62 3.52
CA GLN A 52 12.08 2.61 4.00
C GLN A 52 12.16 2.75 5.52
N ASP A 53 11.38 3.66 6.11
CA ASP A 53 11.35 3.84 7.55
C ASP A 53 10.88 2.59 8.28
N LEU A 54 9.79 1.97 7.82
CA LEU A 54 9.28 0.75 8.41
C LEU A 54 10.29 -0.40 8.33
N ARG A 55 11.00 -0.52 7.19
CA ARG A 55 12.10 -1.49 7.06
C ARG A 55 13.25 -1.20 8.01
N ARG A 56 13.67 0.07 8.13
CA ARG A 56 14.74 0.49 9.03
C ARG A 56 14.42 0.22 10.49
N LEU A 57 13.14 0.35 10.86
CA LEU A 57 12.65 0.01 12.20
C LEU A 57 12.53 -1.50 12.42
N GLY A 58 12.60 -2.32 11.35
CA GLY A 58 12.55 -3.77 11.43
C GLY A 58 11.13 -4.36 11.40
N HIS A 59 10.15 -3.62 10.87
CA HIS A 59 8.82 -4.14 10.62
C HIS A 59 8.81 -5.14 9.47
N ALA A 60 8.17 -6.29 9.69
CA ALA A 60 7.92 -7.30 8.68
C ALA A 60 6.78 -8.24 9.11
N PRO A 61 5.95 -8.75 8.18
CA PRO A 61 5.85 -8.33 6.78
C PRO A 61 5.19 -6.94 6.61
N ILE A 62 5.48 -6.25 5.51
CA ILE A 62 4.83 -4.98 5.15
C ILE A 62 3.87 -5.22 3.98
N TYR A 63 2.61 -4.83 4.17
CA TYR A 63 1.54 -4.90 3.18
C TYR A 63 1.18 -3.51 2.65
N LEU A 64 0.61 -3.47 1.45
CA LEU A 64 0.17 -2.25 0.78
C LEU A 64 -1.27 -2.43 0.25
N LEU A 65 -2.14 -1.48 0.59
CA LEU A 65 -3.41 -1.23 -0.09
C LEU A 65 -3.35 0.12 -0.79
N VAL A 66 -3.74 0.16 -2.06
CA VAL A 66 -3.73 1.38 -2.88
C VAL A 66 -5.16 1.78 -3.21
N SER A 67 -5.53 3.02 -2.89
CA SER A 67 -6.82 3.60 -3.25
C SER A 67 -6.86 4.10 -4.68
N ASP A 68 -8.06 4.15 -5.24
CA ASP A 68 -8.40 4.91 -6.43
C ASP A 68 -8.07 6.41 -6.22
N PRO A 69 -7.24 7.03 -7.09
CA PRO A 69 -6.92 8.45 -6.99
C PRO A 69 -8.06 9.40 -7.36
N ALA A 70 -9.01 8.94 -8.17
CA ALA A 70 -10.17 9.70 -8.62
C ALA A 70 -11.36 9.57 -7.65
N ALA A 71 -11.36 8.56 -6.78
CA ALA A 71 -12.41 8.38 -5.80
C ALA A 71 -12.30 9.45 -4.68
N GLY A 72 -13.45 10.06 -4.34
CA GLY A 72 -13.54 10.97 -3.20
C GLY A 72 -13.45 10.24 -1.84
N ALA A 73 -13.67 8.93 -1.82
CA ALA A 73 -13.56 8.07 -0.65
C ALA A 73 -12.58 6.92 -0.94
N PHE A 74 -11.99 6.34 0.11
CA PHE A 74 -11.11 5.18 -0.02
C PHE A 74 -11.80 4.02 -0.74
N GLN A 75 -11.26 3.65 -1.91
CA GLN A 75 -11.69 2.49 -2.69
C GLN A 75 -10.44 1.76 -3.17
N PRO A 76 -10.11 0.57 -2.64
CA PRO A 76 -8.91 -0.13 -3.03
C PRO A 76 -9.02 -0.63 -4.48
N GLN A 77 -8.06 -0.26 -5.34
CA GLN A 77 -8.04 -0.67 -6.75
C GLN A 77 -7.20 -1.92 -7.03
N HIS A 78 -6.25 -2.22 -6.15
CA HIS A 78 -5.32 -3.32 -6.33
C HIS A 78 -5.50 -4.38 -5.24
N PRO A 79 -5.20 -5.65 -5.53
CA PRO A 79 -5.14 -6.67 -4.50
C PRO A 79 -4.13 -6.27 -3.42
N LEU A 80 -4.30 -6.80 -2.21
CA LEU A 80 -3.33 -6.62 -1.14
C LEU A 80 -1.93 -7.06 -1.60
N VAL A 81 -0.98 -6.12 -1.63
CA VAL A 81 0.39 -6.39 -2.05
C VAL A 81 1.28 -6.60 -0.82
N ARG A 82 2.15 -7.61 -0.84
CA ARG A 82 3.22 -7.75 0.15
C ARG A 82 4.50 -7.13 -0.40
N LEU A 83 4.97 -6.04 0.20
CA LEU A 83 6.10 -5.26 -0.32
C LEU A 83 7.43 -6.02 -0.29
N ASP A 84 7.58 -7.01 0.60
CA ASP A 84 8.77 -7.89 0.62
C ASP A 84 8.94 -8.70 -0.68
N TRP A 85 7.88 -8.82 -1.50
CA TRP A 85 7.89 -9.55 -2.77
C TRP A 85 7.93 -8.62 -3.99
N VAL A 86 8.04 -7.31 -3.77
CA VAL A 86 8.04 -6.31 -4.83
C VAL A 86 9.45 -5.79 -5.04
N GLN A 87 9.87 -5.74 -6.30
CA GLN A 87 11.10 -5.08 -6.69
C GLN A 87 10.83 -3.62 -7.05
N ARG A 88 11.66 -2.72 -6.52
CA ARG A 88 11.65 -1.33 -6.95
C ARG A 88 12.29 -1.22 -8.33
N VAL A 89 11.57 -0.61 -9.26
CA VAL A 89 12.08 -0.19 -10.58
C VAL A 89 12.06 1.33 -10.64
N SER A 90 13.13 1.93 -11.14
CA SER A 90 13.18 3.37 -11.39
C SER A 90 12.36 3.74 -12.62
N ALA A 91 11.94 5.00 -12.73
CA ALA A 91 11.25 5.50 -13.93
C ALA A 91 12.09 5.31 -15.21
N ALA A 92 13.42 5.39 -15.12
CA ALA A 92 14.32 5.15 -16.26
C ALA A 92 14.38 3.67 -16.68
N GLN A 93 14.06 2.75 -15.76
CA GLN A 93 13.96 1.30 -16.02
C GLN A 93 12.54 0.87 -16.39
N PHE A 94 11.56 1.75 -16.22
CA PHE A 94 10.17 1.48 -16.50
C PHE A 94 9.85 1.78 -17.96
N ASP A 95 9.90 0.75 -18.79
CA ASP A 95 9.31 0.81 -20.13
C ASP A 95 7.81 0.47 -20.04
N GLY A 96 6.98 1.51 -19.94
CA GLY A 96 5.52 1.34 -19.83
C GLY A 96 4.88 0.58 -21.01
N ALA A 97 5.50 0.60 -22.19
CA ALA A 97 4.99 -0.11 -23.36
C ALA A 97 5.24 -1.64 -23.28
N ALA A 98 6.40 -2.04 -22.72
CA ALA A 98 6.73 -3.46 -22.53
C ALA A 98 5.84 -4.16 -21.49
N TRP A 99 5.31 -3.44 -20.52
CA TRP A 99 4.47 -3.99 -19.45
C TRP A 99 2.97 -3.98 -19.76
N ALA A 100 2.50 -3.03 -20.58
CA ALA A 100 1.11 -2.99 -21.05
C ALA A 100 0.74 -4.17 -21.96
N GLY A 101 1.73 -4.78 -22.64
CA GLY A 101 1.53 -5.93 -23.53
C GLY A 101 1.39 -7.29 -22.84
N GLY A 102 1.55 -7.37 -21.51
CA GLY A 102 1.48 -8.63 -20.73
C GLY A 102 0.14 -8.92 -20.06
N LEU A 103 -0.87 -8.07 -20.25
CA LEU A 103 -2.24 -8.23 -19.71
C LEU A 103 -3.23 -8.56 -20.84
N GLN A 104 -2.99 -9.66 -21.56
CA GLN A 104 -4.01 -10.33 -22.37
C GLN A 104 -4.48 -11.60 -21.67
#